data_AF-A0A965ANP4-F1
#
_entry.id   AF-A0A965ANP4-F1
#
_cell.length_a   1.000
_cell.length_b   1.000
_cell.length_c   1.000
_cell.angle_alpha   90.00
_cell.angle_beta   90.00
_cell.angle_gamma   90.00
#
_symmetry.space_group_name_H-M   'P 1'
#
loop_
_entity.id
_entity.type
_entity.pdbx_description
1 polymer ?
#
loop_
_entity_poly.entity_id
_entity_poly.type
_entity_poly.pdbx_seq_one_letter_code
_entity_poly.pdbx_strand_id
1 'polypeptide(L)'
;MEAMPRISVIGRSAHSAIADAIPAECTISFLDGANEEQDFRTLYSADFALLCMSATAGFDVSFIKYWKALEEFVTPRAVVVTDLDNSDADFDESCALIARVLGEEILPIALVLHEEDGSPAALIDLFSLKISQNENSTDAQPEVVELVMDAREELLQELATSIVDESLSQQLLQGVTPSLPVLQRALINAVATSAFIPVLTSSESSPLGRRELHELLDGVLADPEFVASTNTTDTAEMESFLNRYLPHRLLEGVVESDVSLSIEFPDEFAAEVDREISRARAVPHSSVDRHGISLRECEVPRLGAPALLALVQSACEYNAAITVI
;
A
#
# COMPACT_ATOMS: atom_id res chain seq x y z
N MET A 1 -24.57 -7.47 -16.29
CA MET A 1 -24.39 -7.21 -14.87
C MET A 1 -22.96 -6.76 -14.76
N GLU A 2 -22.72 -5.46 -14.58
CA GLU A 2 -21.36 -4.93 -14.40
C GLU A 2 -20.75 -5.61 -13.17
N ALA A 3 -19.46 -5.96 -13.26
CA ALA A 3 -18.76 -6.53 -12.12
C ALA A 3 -18.63 -5.45 -11.05
N MET A 4 -18.99 -5.79 -9.80
CA MET A 4 -18.82 -4.88 -8.67
C MET A 4 -17.32 -4.66 -8.41
N PRO A 5 -16.87 -3.43 -8.12
CA PRO A 5 -15.48 -3.17 -7.73
C PRO A 5 -15.05 -4.02 -6.54
N ARG A 6 -13.79 -4.45 -6.54
CA ARG A 6 -13.16 -5.31 -5.52
C ARG A 6 -12.16 -4.49 -4.71
N ILE A 7 -12.46 -4.32 -3.42
CA ILE A 7 -11.60 -3.62 -2.48
C ILE A 7 -10.91 -4.64 -1.58
N SER A 8 -9.59 -4.58 -1.51
CA SER A 8 -8.81 -5.33 -0.52
C SER A 8 -8.47 -4.43 0.66
N VAL A 9 -8.84 -4.85 1.87
CA VAL A 9 -8.49 -4.17 3.11
C VAL A 9 -7.42 -4.99 3.82
N ILE A 10 -6.26 -4.41 4.04
CA ILE A 10 -5.04 -5.10 4.43
C ILE A 10 -4.60 -4.64 5.80
N GLY A 11 -4.23 -5.57 6.68
CA GLY A 11 -3.63 -5.26 7.97
C GLY A 11 -4.47 -5.76 9.15
N ARG A 12 -3.80 -6.06 10.27
CA ARG A 12 -4.44 -6.65 11.45
C ARG A 12 -5.37 -5.71 12.20
N SER A 13 -5.18 -4.41 12.02
CA SER A 13 -6.05 -3.37 12.55
C SER A 13 -7.18 -3.00 11.59
N ALA A 14 -7.36 -3.74 10.48
CA ALA A 14 -8.52 -3.59 9.62
C ALA A 14 -9.80 -3.97 10.39
N HIS A 15 -10.60 -2.97 10.75
CA HIS A 15 -11.78 -3.14 11.59
C HIS A 15 -13.08 -2.86 10.84
N SER A 16 -14.22 -3.15 11.50
CA SER A 16 -15.56 -2.99 10.90
C SER A 16 -15.88 -1.56 10.51
N ALA A 17 -15.33 -0.55 11.19
CA ALA A 17 -15.57 0.85 10.82
C ALA A 17 -15.08 1.20 9.40
N ILE A 18 -14.02 0.54 8.91
CA ILE A 18 -13.56 0.67 7.52
C ILE A 18 -14.57 0.01 6.58
N ALA A 19 -15.09 -1.17 6.95
CA ALA A 19 -16.14 -1.85 6.18
C ALA A 19 -17.38 -0.97 6.01
N ASP A 20 -17.76 -0.26 7.06
CA ASP A 20 -18.92 0.63 7.09
C ASP A 20 -18.73 1.91 6.25
N ALA A 21 -17.49 2.29 5.94
CA ALA A 21 -17.16 3.41 5.05
C ALA A 21 -17.22 3.02 3.56
N ILE A 22 -17.04 1.75 3.24
CA ILE A 22 -16.99 1.28 1.86
C ILE A 22 -18.40 1.32 1.22
N PRO A 23 -18.54 1.83 -0.03
CA PRO A 23 -19.82 1.81 -0.74
C PRO A 23 -20.43 0.41 -0.86
N ALA A 24 -21.75 0.31 -0.73
CA ALA A 24 -22.47 -0.98 -0.72
C ALA A 24 -22.37 -1.74 -2.05
N GLU A 25 -22.07 -1.03 -3.13
CA GLU A 25 -21.88 -1.53 -4.48
C GLU A 25 -20.49 -2.16 -4.72
N CYS A 26 -19.66 -2.25 -3.68
CA CYS A 26 -18.33 -2.87 -3.72
C CYS A 26 -18.30 -4.24 -3.04
N THR A 27 -17.36 -5.08 -3.47
CA THR A 27 -16.99 -6.32 -2.78
C THR A 27 -15.74 -6.09 -1.95
N ILE A 28 -15.73 -6.60 -0.72
CA ILE A 28 -14.66 -6.32 0.26
C ILE A 28 -14.00 -7.64 0.65
N SER A 29 -12.67 -7.66 0.68
CA SER A 29 -11.88 -8.77 1.22
C SER A 29 -10.90 -8.27 2.27
N PHE A 30 -10.90 -8.89 3.45
CA PHE A 30 -9.98 -8.57 4.54
C PHE A 30 -8.79 -9.51 4.52
N LEU A 31 -7.58 -8.95 4.47
CA LEU A 31 -6.32 -9.68 4.35
C LEU A 31 -5.47 -9.42 5.60
N ASP A 32 -5.21 -10.46 6.38
CA ASP A 32 -4.52 -10.39 7.68
C ASP A 32 -3.16 -11.12 7.68
N GLY A 33 -2.77 -11.70 6.53
CA GLY A 33 -1.56 -12.50 6.40
C GLY A 33 -1.70 -13.94 6.89
N ALA A 34 -2.88 -14.39 7.34
CA ALA A 34 -3.07 -15.76 7.82
C ALA A 34 -3.00 -16.79 6.68
N ASN A 35 -3.37 -16.40 5.47
CA ASN A 35 -3.25 -17.22 4.26
C ASN A 35 -2.62 -16.40 3.13
N GLU A 36 -1.29 -16.24 3.17
CA GLU A 36 -0.57 -15.39 2.20
C GLU A 36 -0.90 -15.74 0.73
N GLU A 37 -1.05 -17.02 0.36
CA GLU A 37 -1.44 -17.38 -1.02
C GLU A 37 -2.79 -16.79 -1.43
N GLN A 38 -3.80 -16.97 -0.60
CA GLN A 38 -5.11 -16.42 -0.89
C GLN A 38 -5.10 -14.90 -0.86
N ASP A 39 -4.32 -14.29 0.04
CA ASP A 39 -4.18 -12.84 0.14
C ASP A 39 -3.59 -12.28 -1.15
N PHE A 40 -2.47 -12.82 -1.65
CA PHE A 40 -1.86 -12.36 -2.90
C PHE A 40 -2.79 -12.59 -4.10
N ARG A 41 -3.50 -13.73 -4.18
CA ARG A 41 -4.50 -13.94 -5.25
C ARG A 41 -5.60 -12.89 -5.22
N THR A 42 -6.05 -12.51 -4.03
CA THR A 42 -7.05 -11.47 -3.84
C THR A 42 -6.50 -10.10 -4.26
N LEU A 43 -5.27 -9.77 -3.85
CA LEU A 43 -4.59 -8.52 -4.20
C LEU A 43 -4.39 -8.34 -5.70
N TYR A 44 -3.97 -9.39 -6.40
CA TYR A 44 -3.81 -9.35 -7.85
C TYR A 44 -5.10 -8.95 -8.57
N SER A 45 -6.24 -9.31 -7.98
CA SER A 45 -7.57 -9.03 -8.51
C SER A 45 -8.23 -7.80 -7.87
N ALA A 46 -7.51 -7.03 -7.06
CA ALA A 46 -8.08 -5.87 -6.39
C ALA A 46 -8.18 -4.68 -7.36
N ASP A 47 -9.32 -4.01 -7.36
CA ASP A 47 -9.52 -2.76 -8.09
C ASP A 47 -9.05 -1.57 -7.24
N PHE A 48 -9.07 -1.71 -5.91
CA PHE A 48 -8.51 -0.75 -4.97
C PHE A 48 -7.98 -1.45 -3.71
N ALA A 49 -6.93 -0.92 -3.09
CA ALA A 49 -6.39 -1.43 -1.83
C ALA A 49 -6.37 -0.38 -0.70
N LEU A 50 -6.84 -0.77 0.49
CA LEU A 50 -6.71 0.00 1.73
C LEU A 50 -5.68 -0.67 2.63
N LEU A 51 -4.53 -0.05 2.82
CA LEU A 51 -3.50 -0.55 3.73
C LEU A 51 -3.66 0.09 5.11
N CYS A 52 -4.10 -0.71 6.07
CA CYS A 52 -4.34 -0.26 7.43
C CYS A 52 -3.05 -0.36 8.24
N MET A 53 -2.65 0.76 8.85
CA MET A 53 -1.52 0.85 9.76
C MET A 53 -2.01 1.31 11.12
N SER A 54 -1.78 0.51 12.16
CA SER A 54 -2.04 0.95 13.53
C SER A 54 -1.08 2.07 13.90
N ALA A 55 -1.60 3.19 14.43
CA ALA A 55 -0.77 4.30 14.93
C ALA A 55 0.17 3.87 16.05
N THR A 56 -0.17 2.80 16.79
CA THR A 56 0.65 2.30 17.91
C THR A 56 1.58 1.15 17.52
N ALA A 57 1.15 0.27 16.59
CA ALA A 57 1.96 -0.88 16.18
C ALA A 57 2.87 -0.58 14.97
N GLY A 58 2.54 0.42 14.16
CA GLY A 58 3.26 0.75 12.93
C GLY A 58 3.15 -0.36 11.87
N PHE A 59 4.25 -0.58 11.15
CA PHE A 59 4.33 -1.55 10.06
C PHE A 59 4.67 -2.97 10.53
N ASP A 60 4.00 -3.95 9.93
CA ASP A 60 4.44 -5.34 9.97
C ASP A 60 5.06 -5.78 8.64
N VAL A 61 5.66 -6.98 8.63
CA VAL A 61 6.33 -7.53 7.45
C VAL A 61 5.33 -7.78 6.31
N SER A 62 4.10 -8.19 6.63
CA SER A 62 3.07 -8.48 5.64
C SER A 62 2.63 -7.20 4.94
N PHE A 63 2.49 -6.08 5.66
CA PHE A 63 2.21 -4.76 5.10
C PHE A 63 3.21 -4.41 4.00
N ILE A 64 4.52 -4.51 4.29
CA ILE A 64 5.57 -4.16 3.32
C ILE A 64 5.54 -5.09 2.10
N LYS A 65 5.30 -6.39 2.29
CA LYS A 65 5.16 -7.33 1.17
C LYS A 65 3.98 -6.97 0.27
N TYR A 66 2.83 -6.69 0.86
CA TYR A 66 1.62 -6.35 0.13
C TYR A 66 1.72 -4.98 -0.56
N TRP A 67 2.38 -4.01 0.09
CA TRP A 67 2.70 -2.72 -0.52
C TRP A 67 3.49 -2.88 -1.83
N LYS A 68 4.59 -3.65 -1.80
CA LYS A 68 5.42 -3.92 -2.98
C LYS A 68 4.63 -4.63 -4.09
N ALA A 69 3.80 -5.61 -3.73
CA ALA A 69 2.95 -6.30 -4.69
C ALA A 69 1.97 -5.37 -5.40
N LEU A 70 1.32 -4.48 -4.64
CA LEU A 70 0.43 -3.48 -5.23
C LEU A 70 1.21 -2.53 -6.14
N GLU A 71 2.44 -2.13 -5.76
CA GLU A 71 3.27 -1.17 -6.51
C GLU A 71 3.59 -1.72 -7.90
N GLU A 72 3.92 -3.01 -7.98
CA GLU A 72 4.22 -3.68 -9.25
C GLU A 72 3.07 -3.61 -10.26
N PHE A 73 1.82 -3.71 -9.80
CA PHE A 73 0.64 -3.63 -10.67
C PHE A 73 0.05 -2.24 -10.78
N VAL A 74 0.67 -1.24 -10.15
CA VAL A 74 0.15 0.13 -10.11
C VAL A 74 -1.29 0.12 -9.57
N THR A 75 -1.60 -0.79 -8.64
CA THR A 75 -2.94 -0.92 -8.07
C THR A 75 -3.28 0.33 -7.26
N PRO A 76 -4.38 1.02 -7.55
CA PRO A 76 -4.85 2.19 -6.81
C PRO A 76 -5.00 1.86 -5.32
N ARG A 77 -4.47 2.73 -4.45
CA ARG A 77 -4.43 2.45 -3.02
C ARG A 77 -4.47 3.69 -2.15
N ALA A 78 -4.77 3.47 -0.88
CA ALA A 78 -4.62 4.46 0.19
C ALA A 78 -4.07 3.80 1.46
N VAL A 79 -3.42 4.59 2.30
CA VAL A 79 -3.03 4.17 3.66
C VAL A 79 -4.07 4.69 4.65
N VAL A 80 -4.54 3.84 5.56
CA VAL A 80 -5.50 4.20 6.59
C VAL A 80 -4.83 4.01 7.95
N VAL A 81 -4.60 5.11 8.67
CA VAL A 81 -4.11 5.06 10.05
C VAL A 81 -5.26 4.69 10.97
N THR A 82 -5.09 3.66 11.80
CA THR A 82 -6.10 3.14 12.72
C THR A 82 -5.61 3.23 14.17
N ASP A 83 -6.48 2.87 15.12
CA ASP A 83 -6.17 2.83 16.56
C ASP A 83 -5.79 4.19 17.18
N LEU A 84 -6.29 5.30 16.62
CA LEU A 84 -6.06 6.65 17.16
C LEU A 84 -6.72 6.89 18.53
N ASP A 85 -7.65 6.03 18.94
CA ASP A 85 -8.31 6.14 20.24
C ASP A 85 -7.37 5.76 21.41
N ASN A 86 -6.16 5.26 21.11
CA ASN A 86 -5.14 4.94 22.09
C ASN A 86 -4.39 6.20 22.53
N SER A 87 -4.11 6.33 23.83
CA SER A 87 -3.37 7.48 24.38
C SER A 87 -1.95 7.64 23.86
N ASP A 88 -1.34 6.54 23.37
CA ASP A 88 0.00 6.54 22.80
C ASP A 88 0.00 6.76 21.28
N ALA A 89 -1.18 6.92 20.66
CA ALA A 89 -1.29 7.14 19.22
C ALA A 89 -1.02 8.61 18.85
N ASP A 90 -0.23 8.80 17.80
CA ASP A 90 0.04 10.11 17.22
C ASP A 90 -0.08 10.00 15.69
N PHE A 91 -1.04 10.73 15.12
CA PHE A 91 -1.32 10.69 13.69
C PHE A 91 -0.21 11.36 12.87
N ASP A 92 0.39 12.43 13.39
CA ASP A 92 1.44 13.17 12.68
C ASP A 92 2.74 12.35 12.69
N GLU A 93 3.08 11.69 13.81
CA GLU A 93 4.19 10.72 13.85
C GLU A 93 3.93 9.52 12.93
N SER A 94 2.69 9.05 12.84
CA SER A 94 2.29 7.97 11.92
C SER A 94 2.51 8.39 10.46
N CYS A 95 2.10 9.61 10.09
CA CYS A 95 2.33 10.16 8.74
C CYS A 95 3.83 10.29 8.44
N ALA A 96 4.62 10.81 9.39
CA ALA A 96 6.07 10.92 9.22
C ALA A 96 6.74 9.54 9.07
N LEU A 97 6.27 8.53 9.81
CA LEU A 97 6.74 7.15 9.69
C LEU A 97 6.38 6.55 8.33
N ILE A 98 5.15 6.79 7.85
CA ILE A 98 4.69 6.39 6.51
C ILE A 98 5.59 6.99 5.45
N ALA A 99 5.79 8.31 5.49
CA ALA A 99 6.63 9.01 4.53
C ALA A 99 8.07 8.44 4.50
N ARG A 100 8.64 8.17 5.68
CA ARG A 100 10.00 7.63 5.78
C ARG A 100 10.15 6.21 5.24
N VAL A 101 9.12 5.38 5.34
CA VAL A 101 9.19 3.95 5.00
C VAL A 101 8.70 3.67 3.58
N LEU A 102 7.67 4.39 3.13
CA LEU A 102 6.98 4.11 1.87
C LEU A 102 7.27 5.15 0.78
N GLY A 103 7.64 6.39 1.13
CA GLY A 103 7.90 7.49 0.18
C GLY A 103 7.34 8.83 0.67
N GLU A 104 8.05 9.94 0.38
CA GLU A 104 7.67 11.29 0.84
C GLU A 104 6.42 11.83 0.12
N GLU A 105 6.08 11.26 -1.04
CA GLU A 105 4.91 11.59 -1.85
C GLU A 105 3.56 11.11 -1.24
N ILE A 106 3.61 10.39 -0.13
CA ILE A 106 2.45 9.80 0.54
C ILE A 106 2.00 10.71 1.67
N LEU A 107 0.96 11.50 1.42
CA LEU A 107 0.56 12.61 2.29
C LEU A 107 -0.88 12.48 2.82
N PRO A 108 -1.15 12.99 4.03
CA PRO A 108 -2.51 13.07 4.55
C PRO A 108 -3.35 14.07 3.77
N ILE A 109 -4.62 13.73 3.52
CA ILE A 109 -5.59 14.65 2.91
C ILE A 109 -6.40 15.45 3.94
N ALA A 110 -6.34 15.02 5.20
CA ALA A 110 -6.93 15.67 6.35
C ALA A 110 -6.04 15.43 7.58
N LEU A 111 -6.02 16.38 8.52
CA LEU A 111 -5.31 16.24 9.79
C LEU A 111 -6.26 15.99 10.95
N VAL A 112 -5.79 15.30 11.98
CA VAL A 112 -6.56 14.98 13.19
C VAL A 112 -6.49 16.15 14.16
N LEU A 113 -7.65 16.65 14.55
CA LEU A 113 -7.80 17.61 15.64
C LEU A 113 -8.12 16.84 16.92
N HIS A 114 -7.42 17.19 18.00
CA HIS A 114 -7.56 16.55 19.30
C HIS A 114 -8.31 17.46 20.29
N GLU A 115 -9.05 16.85 21.22
CA GLU A 115 -9.60 17.53 22.40
C GLU A 115 -8.48 17.89 23.40
N GLU A 116 -8.80 18.66 24.45
CA GLU A 116 -7.85 19.03 25.52
C GLU A 116 -7.24 17.82 26.26
N ASP A 117 -7.94 16.67 26.27
CA ASP A 117 -7.47 15.43 26.87
C ASP A 117 -6.60 14.57 25.93
N GLY A 118 -6.36 15.05 24.70
CA GLY A 118 -5.57 14.37 23.67
C GLY A 118 -6.35 13.35 22.86
N SER A 119 -7.65 13.17 23.08
CA SER A 119 -8.46 12.25 22.26
C SER A 119 -8.74 12.82 20.86
N PRO A 120 -8.75 11.97 19.81
CA PRO A 120 -9.07 12.42 18.45
C PRO A 120 -10.55 12.82 18.36
N ALA A 121 -10.80 14.03 17.89
CA ALA A 121 -12.11 14.69 18.00
C ALA A 121 -12.75 14.98 16.64
N ALA A 122 -11.93 15.42 15.69
CA ALA A 122 -12.37 15.90 14.39
C ALA A 122 -11.26 15.76 13.34
N LEU A 123 -11.62 15.89 12.08
CA LEU A 123 -10.67 16.04 10.98
C LEU A 123 -10.79 17.42 10.38
N ILE A 124 -9.66 18.02 10.01
CA ILE A 124 -9.63 19.20 9.15
C ILE A 124 -9.19 18.80 7.75
N ASP A 125 -10.10 18.92 6.79
CA ASP A 125 -9.84 18.66 5.37
C ASP A 125 -8.92 19.73 4.79
N LEU A 126 -7.77 19.33 4.23
CA LEU A 126 -6.73 20.26 3.79
C LEU A 126 -7.09 20.96 2.47
N PHE A 127 -8.05 20.46 1.70
CA PHE A 127 -8.49 21.12 0.47
C PHE A 127 -9.47 22.26 0.76
N SER A 128 -10.50 21.94 1.55
CA SER A 128 -11.65 22.80 1.85
C SER A 128 -11.50 23.64 3.12
N LEU A 129 -10.55 23.28 4.00
CA LEU A 129 -10.36 23.89 5.32
C LEU A 129 -11.60 23.80 6.22
N LYS A 130 -12.35 22.71 6.08
CA LYS A 130 -13.52 22.41 6.89
C LYS A 130 -13.20 21.34 7.93
N ILE A 131 -13.83 21.49 9.09
CA ILE A 131 -13.73 20.57 10.21
C ILE A 131 -14.94 19.63 10.20
N SER A 132 -14.69 18.32 10.15
CA SER A 132 -15.68 17.25 10.28
C SER A 132 -15.49 16.50 11.60
N GLN A 133 -16.52 16.47 12.43
CA GLN A 133 -16.56 15.60 13.64
C GLN A 133 -17.36 14.32 13.38
N ASN A 134 -18.35 14.41 12.48
CA ASN A 134 -19.28 13.36 12.09
C ASN A 134 -19.70 13.65 10.62
N GLU A 135 -20.95 13.33 10.26
CA GLU A 135 -21.59 13.70 8.98
C GLU A 135 -21.70 15.22 8.74
N ASN A 136 -21.46 16.05 9.76
CA ASN A 136 -21.54 17.51 9.64
C ASN A 136 -20.15 18.11 9.52
N SER A 137 -20.00 19.10 8.63
CA SER A 137 -18.79 19.91 8.50
C SER A 137 -19.06 21.38 8.81
N THR A 138 -18.05 22.06 9.36
CA THR A 138 -18.07 23.49 9.67
C THR A 138 -16.79 24.16 9.19
N ASP A 139 -16.80 25.46 8.93
CA ASP A 139 -15.59 26.18 8.53
C ASP A 139 -14.61 26.28 9.71
N ALA A 140 -13.32 26.06 9.46
CA ALA A 140 -12.29 26.23 10.47
C ALA A 140 -12.13 27.70 10.89
N GLN A 141 -11.79 27.91 12.15
CA GLN A 141 -11.41 29.23 12.64
C GLN A 141 -10.05 29.66 12.05
N PRO A 142 -9.78 30.96 11.85
CA PRO A 142 -8.53 31.43 11.25
C PRO A 142 -7.27 30.90 11.93
N GLU A 143 -7.30 30.77 13.26
CA GLU A 143 -6.19 30.26 14.06
C GLU A 143 -5.89 28.78 13.74
N VAL A 144 -6.92 27.98 13.52
CA VAL A 144 -6.77 26.57 13.12
C VAL A 144 -6.29 26.46 11.67
N VAL A 145 -6.78 27.34 10.79
CA VAL A 145 -6.31 27.41 9.40
C VAL A 145 -4.82 27.70 9.34
N GLU A 146 -4.33 28.67 10.13
CA GLU A 146 -2.91 29.03 10.19
C GLU A 146 -2.02 27.83 10.55
N LEU A 147 -2.46 26.97 11.48
CA LEU A 147 -1.72 25.79 11.92
C LEU A 147 -1.55 24.71 10.85
N VAL A 148 -2.47 24.64 9.87
CA VAL A 148 -2.45 23.58 8.84
C VAL A 148 -1.99 24.09 7.47
N MET A 149 -1.59 25.36 7.37
CA MET A 149 -1.25 25.96 6.08
C MET A 149 -0.05 25.29 5.41
N ASP A 150 0.99 24.94 6.18
CA ASP A 150 2.20 24.33 5.64
C ASP A 150 1.89 22.93 5.07
N ALA A 151 1.20 22.08 5.84
CA ALA A 151 0.77 20.76 5.39
C ALA A 151 -0.16 20.84 4.16
N ARG A 152 -1.02 21.85 4.11
CA ARG A 152 -1.88 22.12 2.95
C ARG A 152 -1.07 22.51 1.72
N GLU A 153 -0.08 23.39 1.85
CA GLU A 153 0.75 23.83 0.73
C GLU A 153 1.54 22.65 0.16
N GLU A 154 2.13 21.83 1.04
CA GLU A 154 2.83 20.59 0.68
C GLU A 154 1.91 19.64 -0.09
N LEU A 155 0.72 19.33 0.45
CA LEU A 155 -0.26 18.47 -0.21
C LEU A 155 -0.65 18.98 -1.61
N LEU A 156 -0.92 20.27 -1.75
CA LEU A 156 -1.33 20.85 -3.03
C LEU A 156 -0.20 20.82 -4.06
N GLN A 157 1.03 21.08 -3.63
CA GLN A 157 2.21 21.07 -4.48
C GLN A 157 2.53 19.65 -4.96
N GLU A 158 2.45 18.67 -4.06
CA GLU A 158 2.66 17.27 -4.41
C GLU A 158 1.58 16.80 -5.38
N LEU A 159 0.30 17.03 -5.07
CA LEU A 159 -0.82 16.65 -5.94
C LEU A 159 -0.67 17.22 -7.36
N ALA A 160 -0.28 18.49 -7.50
CA ALA A 160 -0.07 19.11 -8.80
C ALA A 160 1.09 18.46 -9.59
N THR A 161 2.11 17.99 -8.87
CA THR A 161 3.27 17.29 -9.44
C THR A 161 2.89 15.88 -9.88
N SER A 162 2.14 15.14 -9.05
CA SER A 162 1.75 13.74 -9.30
C SER A 162 0.97 13.56 -10.60
N ILE A 163 0.07 14.49 -10.94
CA ILE A 163 -0.74 14.41 -12.17
C ILE A 163 -0.13 15.15 -13.37
N VAL A 164 1.05 15.73 -13.22
CA VAL A 164 1.75 16.50 -14.27
C VAL A 164 0.83 17.59 -14.90
N ASP A 165 0.04 18.27 -14.06
CA ASP A 165 -0.86 19.33 -14.51
C ASP A 165 -0.16 20.69 -14.46
N GLU A 166 0.30 21.15 -15.62
CA GLU A 166 0.97 22.44 -15.76
C GLU A 166 0.09 23.62 -15.31
N SER A 167 -1.23 23.54 -15.52
CA SER A 167 -2.14 24.62 -15.14
C SER A 167 -2.26 24.72 -13.63
N LEU A 168 -2.44 23.59 -12.94
CA LEU A 168 -2.50 23.57 -11.47
C LEU A 168 -1.19 24.03 -10.86
N SER A 169 -0.08 23.50 -11.36
CA SER A 169 1.27 23.88 -10.92
C SER A 169 1.51 25.39 -11.08
N GLN A 170 1.11 25.99 -12.20
CA GLN A 170 1.26 27.43 -12.44
C GLN A 170 0.40 28.28 -11.51
N GLN A 171 -0.82 27.85 -11.19
CA GLN A 171 -1.71 28.57 -10.28
C GLN A 171 -1.13 28.60 -8.86
N LEU A 172 -0.69 27.45 -8.35
CA LEU A 172 -0.09 27.33 -7.02
C LEU A 172 1.19 28.16 -6.90
N LEU A 173 2.07 28.14 -7.92
CA LEU A 173 3.29 28.96 -7.96
C LEU A 173 2.99 30.47 -7.91
N GLN A 174 1.82 30.90 -8.39
CA GLN A 174 1.36 32.29 -8.33
C GLN A 174 0.60 32.62 -7.03
N GLY A 175 0.49 31.67 -6.10
CA GLY A 175 -0.27 31.81 -4.86
C GLY A 175 -1.78 31.81 -5.07
N VAL A 176 -2.26 31.29 -6.21
CA VAL A 176 -3.69 31.20 -6.53
C VAL A 176 -4.17 29.78 -6.22
N THR A 177 -4.98 29.63 -5.18
CA THR A 177 -5.60 28.34 -4.85
C THR A 177 -6.67 27.99 -5.89
N PRO A 178 -6.60 26.81 -6.55
CA PRO A 178 -7.65 26.32 -7.43
C PRO A 178 -8.98 26.10 -6.69
N SER A 179 -10.08 25.99 -7.43
CA SER A 179 -11.37 25.71 -6.81
C SER A 179 -11.45 24.29 -6.27
N LEU A 180 -12.23 24.06 -5.21
CA LEU A 180 -12.39 22.75 -4.59
C LEU A 180 -12.78 21.63 -5.59
N PRO A 181 -13.72 21.82 -6.54
CA PRO A 181 -14.03 20.78 -7.52
C PRO A 181 -12.85 20.41 -8.44
N VAL A 182 -11.95 21.36 -8.71
CA VAL A 182 -10.75 21.10 -9.51
C VAL A 182 -9.77 20.26 -8.70
N LEU A 183 -9.54 20.61 -7.43
CA LEU A 183 -8.67 19.87 -6.53
C LEU A 183 -9.18 18.44 -6.27
N GLN A 184 -10.48 18.28 -6.02
CA GLN A 184 -11.09 16.96 -5.82
C GLN A 184 -10.92 16.07 -7.05
N ARG A 185 -11.12 16.61 -8.26
CA ARG A 185 -10.92 15.84 -9.48
C ARG A 185 -9.45 15.50 -9.73
N ALA A 186 -8.53 16.41 -9.40
CA ALA A 186 -7.10 16.15 -9.43
C ALA A 186 -6.73 15.00 -8.49
N LEU A 187 -7.21 15.04 -7.23
CA LEU A 187 -7.01 13.98 -6.25
C LEU A 187 -7.54 12.64 -6.76
N ILE A 188 -8.81 12.58 -7.17
CA ILE A 188 -9.43 11.34 -7.65
C ILE A 188 -8.61 10.74 -8.81
N ASN A 189 -8.18 11.55 -9.77
CA ASN A 189 -7.36 11.08 -10.89
C ASN A 189 -5.97 10.58 -10.43
N ALA A 190 -5.32 11.32 -9.54
CA ALA A 190 -4.00 10.96 -9.01
C ALA A 190 -4.03 9.62 -8.26
N VAL A 191 -5.06 9.43 -7.42
CA VAL A 191 -5.27 8.19 -6.67
C VAL A 191 -5.66 7.04 -7.61
N ALA A 192 -6.54 7.31 -8.57
CA ALA A 192 -7.00 6.32 -9.54
C ALA A 192 -5.87 5.78 -10.44
N THR A 193 -4.81 6.56 -10.63
CA THR A 193 -3.63 6.19 -11.43
C THR A 193 -2.45 5.74 -10.58
N SER A 194 -2.62 5.62 -9.25
CA SER A 194 -1.55 5.40 -8.27
C SER A 194 -0.40 6.42 -8.34
N ALA A 195 -0.62 7.59 -8.93
CA ALA A 195 0.36 8.66 -8.98
C ALA A 195 0.47 9.39 -7.63
N PHE A 196 -0.58 9.33 -6.81
CA PHE A 196 -0.62 9.85 -5.45
C PHE A 196 -1.29 8.82 -4.54
N ILE A 197 -0.71 8.57 -3.37
CA ILE A 197 -1.30 7.67 -2.36
C ILE A 197 -1.73 8.52 -1.16
N PRO A 198 -3.04 8.66 -0.88
CA PRO A 198 -3.51 9.46 0.23
C PRO A 198 -3.37 8.69 1.54
N VAL A 199 -3.01 9.41 2.61
CA VAL A 199 -3.17 8.94 3.99
C VAL A 199 -4.51 9.44 4.52
N LEU A 200 -5.31 8.50 5.03
CA LEU A 200 -6.54 8.76 5.75
C LEU A 200 -6.44 8.20 7.16
N THR A 201 -7.49 8.38 7.94
CA THR A 201 -7.66 7.74 9.24
C THR A 201 -9.00 7.06 9.35
N SER A 202 -9.11 6.11 10.27
CA SER A 202 -10.38 5.55 10.71
C SER A 202 -10.31 5.22 12.21
N SER A 203 -11.36 5.56 12.94
CA SER A 203 -11.54 5.20 14.36
C SER A 203 -12.60 4.11 14.48
N GLU A 204 -12.40 3.16 15.39
CA GLU A 204 -13.41 2.14 15.66
C GLU A 204 -14.49 2.66 16.63
N SER A 205 -14.11 3.52 17.58
CA SER A 205 -15.02 4.01 18.61
C SER A 205 -15.83 5.25 18.17
N SER A 206 -15.48 5.86 17.04
CA SER A 206 -16.10 7.09 16.52
C SER A 206 -16.27 7.05 14.99
N PRO A 207 -17.15 7.88 14.40
CA PRO A 207 -17.31 7.96 12.94
C PRO A 207 -16.18 8.72 12.23
N LEU A 208 -15.10 9.06 12.95
CA LEU A 208 -13.97 9.83 12.43
C LEU A 208 -13.33 9.14 11.23
N GLY A 209 -13.18 9.88 10.13
CA GLY A 209 -12.56 9.40 8.89
C GLY A 209 -13.47 8.55 7.98
N ARG A 210 -14.64 8.12 8.46
CA ARG A 210 -15.59 7.32 7.68
C ARG A 210 -16.07 8.07 6.43
N ARG A 211 -16.43 9.34 6.57
CA ARG A 211 -16.94 10.18 5.48
C ARG A 211 -15.86 10.41 4.43
N GLU A 212 -14.65 10.75 4.87
CA GLU A 212 -13.50 11.04 4.01
C GLU A 212 -13.10 9.80 3.20
N LEU A 213 -13.07 8.63 3.84
CA LEU A 213 -12.84 7.36 3.17
C LEU A 213 -13.97 7.03 2.17
N HIS A 214 -15.23 7.22 2.56
CA HIS A 214 -16.37 6.98 1.67
C HIS A 214 -16.33 7.89 0.43
N GLU A 215 -16.11 9.19 0.61
CA GLU A 215 -16.04 10.17 -0.48
C GLU A 215 -14.87 9.90 -1.44
N LEU A 216 -13.71 9.48 -0.91
CA LEU A 216 -12.58 9.08 -1.74
C LEU A 216 -12.93 7.85 -2.59
N LEU A 217 -13.47 6.80 -1.97
CA LEU A 217 -13.82 5.56 -2.67
C LEU A 217 -14.93 5.79 -3.69
N ASP A 218 -15.99 6.51 -3.33
CA ASP A 218 -17.07 6.86 -4.26
C ASP A 218 -16.54 7.65 -5.47
N GLY A 219 -15.65 8.61 -5.22
CA GLY A 219 -15.01 9.39 -6.28
C GLY A 219 -14.14 8.56 -7.23
N VAL A 220 -13.27 7.70 -6.68
CA VAL A 220 -12.34 6.87 -7.46
C VAL A 220 -13.07 5.75 -8.21
N LEU A 221 -14.05 5.11 -7.57
CA LEU A 221 -14.73 3.93 -8.12
C LEU A 221 -15.91 4.29 -9.04
N ALA A 222 -16.35 5.55 -9.07
CA ALA A 222 -17.42 6.00 -9.96
C ALA A 222 -17.03 5.99 -11.45
N ASP A 223 -15.74 5.92 -11.79
CA ASP A 223 -15.31 5.86 -13.19
C ASP A 223 -15.36 4.42 -13.74
N PRO A 224 -16.23 4.10 -14.71
CA PRO A 224 -16.29 2.76 -15.29
C PRO A 224 -15.04 2.38 -16.10
N GLU A 225 -14.23 3.35 -16.58
CA GLU A 225 -12.94 3.05 -17.24
C GLU A 225 -11.89 2.57 -16.23
N PHE A 226 -11.97 3.04 -14.98
CA PHE A 226 -11.15 2.57 -13.87
C PHE A 226 -11.37 1.07 -13.61
N VAL A 227 -12.63 0.65 -13.46
CA VAL A 227 -13.03 -0.74 -13.14
C VAL A 227 -12.76 -1.73 -14.30
N ALA A 228 -12.70 -1.24 -15.54
CA ALA A 228 -12.47 -2.09 -16.71
C ALA A 228 -10.99 -2.49 -16.88
N SER A 229 -10.05 -1.68 -16.38
CA SER A 229 -8.60 -1.86 -16.60
C SER A 229 -7.95 -2.94 -15.73
N THR A 230 -8.59 -3.33 -14.62
CA THR A 230 -8.09 -4.25 -13.57
C THR A 230 -8.56 -5.71 -13.74
N ASN A 231 -9.19 -6.03 -14.87
CA ASN A 231 -9.75 -7.36 -15.17
C ASN A 231 -8.85 -8.21 -16.08
N THR A 232 -7.58 -8.43 -15.71
CA THR A 232 -6.75 -9.42 -16.39
C THR A 232 -6.80 -10.76 -15.65
N THR A 233 -7.75 -11.61 -16.04
CA THR A 233 -7.85 -13.01 -15.61
C THR A 233 -6.84 -13.90 -16.35
N ASP A 234 -5.60 -13.45 -16.55
CA ASP A 234 -4.55 -14.32 -17.11
C ASP A 234 -3.96 -15.18 -15.99
N THR A 235 -4.34 -16.46 -16.01
CA THR A 235 -3.85 -17.46 -15.07
C THR A 235 -2.32 -17.60 -15.10
N ALA A 236 -1.67 -17.38 -16.24
CA ALA A 236 -0.22 -17.49 -16.35
C ALA A 236 0.49 -16.30 -15.68
N GLU A 237 -0.02 -15.08 -15.88
CA GLU A 237 0.50 -13.88 -15.20
C GLU A 237 0.29 -13.97 -13.69
N MET A 238 -0.88 -14.44 -13.25
CA MET A 238 -1.18 -14.70 -11.84
C MET A 238 -0.21 -15.71 -11.22
N GLU A 239 0.03 -16.85 -11.85
CA GLU A 239 0.98 -17.83 -11.29
C GLU A 239 2.42 -17.30 -11.31
N SER A 240 2.82 -16.55 -12.35
CA SER A 240 4.13 -15.87 -12.36
C SER A 240 4.26 -14.88 -11.20
N PHE A 241 3.23 -14.08 -10.96
CA PHE A 241 3.16 -13.17 -9.82
C PHE A 241 3.30 -13.91 -8.50
N LEU A 242 2.50 -14.95 -8.28
CA LEU A 242 2.52 -15.67 -7.02
C LEU A 242 3.86 -16.36 -6.80
N ASN A 243 4.53 -16.82 -7.85
CA ASN A 243 5.87 -17.39 -7.74
C ASN A 243 6.92 -16.36 -7.29
N ARG A 244 6.76 -15.07 -7.62
CA ARG A 244 7.66 -14.00 -7.15
C ARG A 244 7.47 -13.69 -5.66
N TYR A 245 6.23 -13.63 -5.18
CA TYR A 245 5.93 -13.25 -3.78
C TYR A 245 5.83 -14.44 -2.83
N LEU A 246 5.56 -15.64 -3.34
CA LEU A 246 5.42 -16.89 -2.60
C LEU A 246 6.23 -18.03 -3.21
N PRO A 247 7.54 -17.88 -3.44
CA PRO A 247 8.33 -18.95 -4.06
C PRO A 247 8.41 -20.22 -3.20
N HIS A 248 8.01 -20.18 -1.93
CA HIS A 248 7.81 -21.39 -1.14
C HIS A 248 6.74 -22.33 -1.72
N ARG A 249 5.72 -21.81 -2.44
CA ARG A 249 4.69 -22.62 -3.12
C ARG A 249 5.29 -23.51 -4.19
N LEU A 250 6.34 -23.05 -4.86
CA LEU A 250 7.09 -23.86 -5.84
C LEU A 250 7.72 -25.09 -5.19
N LEU A 251 7.94 -25.06 -3.87
CA LEU A 251 8.59 -26.13 -3.13
C LEU A 251 7.58 -27.15 -2.62
N GLU A 252 6.41 -26.73 -2.15
CA GLU A 252 5.41 -27.63 -1.54
C GLU A 252 4.86 -28.69 -2.53
N GLY A 253 4.86 -28.41 -3.83
CA GLY A 253 4.45 -29.35 -4.88
C GLY A 253 5.56 -30.25 -5.46
N VAL A 254 6.84 -29.96 -5.18
CA VAL A 254 8.00 -30.51 -5.92
C VAL A 254 8.94 -31.36 -5.04
N VAL A 255 8.60 -31.59 -3.76
CA VAL A 255 9.47 -32.30 -2.75
C VAL A 255 9.73 -33.80 -3.03
N GLU A 256 9.38 -34.33 -4.20
CA GLU A 256 9.66 -35.73 -4.56
C GLU A 256 11.05 -35.95 -5.15
N SER A 257 11.72 -34.90 -5.66
CA SER A 257 13.05 -34.97 -6.27
C SER A 257 13.97 -33.82 -5.83
N ASP A 258 15.24 -33.88 -6.23
CA ASP A 258 16.15 -32.74 -6.12
C ASP A 258 15.65 -31.60 -7.04
N VAL A 259 15.89 -30.36 -6.64
CA VAL A 259 15.35 -29.16 -7.29
C VAL A 259 16.51 -28.29 -7.78
N SER A 260 16.47 -27.87 -9.04
CA SER A 260 17.37 -26.83 -9.54
C SER A 260 16.69 -25.48 -9.42
N LEU A 261 17.36 -24.51 -8.80
CA LEU A 261 16.89 -23.14 -8.70
C LEU A 261 17.79 -22.20 -9.50
N SER A 262 17.16 -21.21 -10.11
CA SER A 262 17.80 -19.97 -10.56
C SER A 262 17.37 -18.85 -9.62
N ILE A 263 18.33 -18.11 -9.07
CA ILE A 263 18.09 -17.01 -8.14
C ILE A 263 18.75 -15.76 -8.70
N GLU A 264 17.94 -14.77 -9.04
CA GLU A 264 18.36 -13.44 -9.50
C GLU A 264 18.22 -12.44 -8.37
N PHE A 265 19.26 -11.67 -8.04
CA PHE A 265 19.21 -10.69 -6.96
C PHE A 265 20.18 -9.52 -7.20
N PRO A 266 19.94 -8.34 -6.61
CA PRO A 266 20.89 -7.21 -6.69
C PRO A 266 22.27 -7.59 -6.13
N ASP A 267 23.34 -7.16 -6.81
CA ASP A 267 24.73 -7.55 -6.48
C ASP A 267 25.13 -7.25 -5.01
N GLU A 268 24.55 -6.23 -4.40
CA GLU A 268 24.82 -5.85 -3.01
C GLU A 268 24.44 -6.94 -1.98
N PHE A 269 23.55 -7.86 -2.34
CA PHE A 269 23.12 -8.97 -1.48
C PHE A 269 23.84 -10.29 -1.75
N ALA A 270 24.85 -10.30 -2.62
CA ALA A 270 25.53 -11.54 -3.02
C ALA A 270 26.13 -12.33 -1.85
N ALA A 271 26.73 -11.65 -0.87
CA ALA A 271 27.36 -12.32 0.27
C ALA A 271 26.34 -12.98 1.20
N GLU A 272 25.18 -12.37 1.38
CA GLU A 272 24.05 -12.88 2.16
C GLU A 272 23.43 -14.09 1.46
N VAL A 273 23.16 -13.98 0.16
CA VAL A 273 22.61 -15.09 -0.63
C VAL A 273 23.56 -16.28 -0.66
N ASP A 274 24.86 -16.07 -0.91
CA ASP A 274 25.87 -17.15 -0.90
C ASP A 274 25.98 -17.84 0.48
N ARG A 275 25.76 -17.09 1.57
CA ARG A 275 25.72 -17.61 2.95
C ARG A 275 24.52 -18.53 3.17
N GLU A 276 23.35 -18.15 2.68
CA GLU A 276 22.15 -18.99 2.78
C GLU A 276 22.26 -20.23 1.85
N ILE A 277 22.80 -20.10 0.63
CA ILE A 277 23.07 -21.23 -0.29
C ILE A 277 23.93 -22.28 0.43
N SER A 278 24.97 -21.81 1.11
CA SER A 278 25.86 -22.66 1.89
C SER A 278 25.13 -23.36 3.05
N ARG A 279 24.22 -22.66 3.75
CA ARG A 279 23.41 -23.25 4.83
C ARG A 279 22.42 -24.30 4.33
N ALA A 280 21.87 -24.09 3.14
CA ALA A 280 20.99 -25.04 2.47
C ALA A 280 21.71 -26.30 1.96
N ARG A 281 23.04 -26.33 2.03
CA ARG A 281 23.89 -27.38 1.43
C ARG A 281 23.59 -27.55 -0.07
N ALA A 282 23.19 -26.47 -0.72
CA ALA A 282 22.96 -26.42 -2.14
C ALA A 282 24.32 -26.43 -2.86
N VAL A 283 24.38 -27.06 -4.04
CA VAL A 283 25.58 -27.05 -4.89
C VAL A 283 25.45 -25.90 -5.88
N PRO A 284 26.23 -24.81 -5.72
CA PRO A 284 26.13 -23.67 -6.61
C PRO A 284 26.80 -23.98 -7.96
N HIS A 285 26.10 -23.67 -9.03
CA HIS A 285 26.61 -23.53 -10.38
C HIS A 285 26.64 -22.02 -10.67
N SER A 286 27.83 -21.42 -10.62
CA SER A 286 27.94 -19.96 -10.76
C SER A 286 27.97 -19.54 -12.23
N SER A 287 27.12 -18.60 -12.61
CA SER A 287 27.39 -17.66 -13.69
C SER A 287 27.09 -16.24 -13.21
N VAL A 288 27.93 -15.28 -13.59
CA VAL A 288 27.74 -13.86 -13.26
C VAL A 288 27.35 -13.15 -14.54
N ASP A 289 26.19 -12.48 -14.56
CA ASP A 289 25.84 -11.56 -15.64
C ASP A 289 26.20 -10.12 -15.28
N ARG A 290 26.42 -9.29 -16.30
CA ARG A 290 27.06 -7.97 -16.22
C ARG A 290 26.07 -6.83 -16.27
N HIS A 291 25.13 -6.74 -15.34
CA HIS A 291 24.23 -5.56 -15.27
C HIS A 291 23.80 -5.17 -13.84
N GLY A 292 24.59 -5.49 -12.80
CA GLY A 292 24.24 -5.15 -11.41
C GLY A 292 23.27 -6.14 -10.74
N ILE A 293 22.95 -7.23 -11.44
CA ILE A 293 22.09 -8.33 -10.98
C ILE A 293 22.94 -9.60 -11.03
N SER A 294 23.05 -10.27 -9.90
CA SER A 294 23.73 -11.54 -9.76
C SER A 294 22.74 -12.68 -9.99
N LEU A 295 23.17 -13.66 -10.79
CA LEU A 295 22.48 -14.92 -11.00
C LEU A 295 23.19 -16.02 -10.20
N ARG A 296 22.42 -16.90 -9.55
CA ARG A 296 22.93 -18.13 -8.94
C ARG A 296 22.05 -19.28 -9.36
N GLU A 297 22.64 -20.24 -10.05
CA GLU A 297 22.00 -21.55 -10.22
C GLU A 297 22.45 -22.45 -9.08
N CYS A 298 21.54 -23.16 -8.43
CA CYS A 298 21.91 -24.11 -7.39
C CYS A 298 21.03 -25.36 -7.41
N GLU A 299 21.67 -26.52 -7.27
CA GLU A 299 20.95 -27.78 -7.01
C GLU A 299 20.75 -27.94 -5.52
N VAL A 300 19.51 -28.16 -5.11
CA VAL A 300 19.16 -28.36 -3.71
C VAL A 300 18.65 -29.77 -3.50
N PRO A 301 19.33 -30.58 -2.65
CA PRO A 301 18.94 -31.95 -2.41
C PRO A 301 17.62 -32.00 -1.63
N ARG A 302 16.80 -33.03 -1.88
CA ARG A 302 15.48 -33.22 -1.24
C ARG A 302 15.46 -33.07 0.29
N LEU A 303 16.48 -33.58 0.97
CA LEU A 303 16.62 -33.50 2.43
C LEU A 303 16.90 -32.06 2.95
N GLY A 304 17.24 -31.14 2.05
CA GLY A 304 17.46 -29.73 2.31
C GLY A 304 16.20 -28.87 2.26
N ALA A 305 15.01 -29.43 2.00
CA ALA A 305 13.76 -28.67 1.82
C ALA A 305 13.46 -27.61 2.91
N PRO A 306 13.72 -27.83 4.22
CA PRO A 306 13.54 -26.78 5.23
C PRO A 306 14.56 -25.63 5.10
N ALA A 307 15.79 -25.93 4.71
CA ALA A 307 16.83 -24.93 4.50
C ALA A 307 16.70 -24.23 3.12
N LEU A 308 16.11 -24.92 2.14
CA LEU A 308 15.63 -24.39 0.86
C LEU A 308 14.50 -23.37 1.07
N LEU A 309 13.53 -23.68 1.94
CA LEU A 309 12.48 -22.75 2.36
C LEU A 309 13.06 -21.49 3.01
N ALA A 310 14.05 -21.65 3.90
CA ALA A 310 14.74 -20.52 4.54
C ALA A 310 15.54 -19.68 3.53
N LEU A 311 16.25 -20.33 2.60
CA LEU A 311 16.94 -19.67 1.50
C LEU A 311 15.98 -18.87 0.62
N VAL A 312 14.87 -19.49 0.23
CA VAL A 312 13.84 -18.88 -0.61
C VAL A 312 13.17 -17.70 0.08
N GLN A 313 12.84 -17.84 1.38
CA GLN A 313 12.29 -16.75 2.18
C GLN A 313 13.28 -15.60 2.33
N SER A 314 14.54 -15.87 2.66
CA SER A 314 15.57 -14.83 2.76
C SER A 314 15.87 -14.18 1.41
N ALA A 315 15.91 -14.95 0.32
CA ALA A 315 16.10 -14.39 -1.01
C ALA A 315 14.95 -13.43 -1.40
N CYS A 316 13.70 -13.73 -1.04
CA CYS A 316 12.59 -12.78 -1.20
C CYS A 316 12.76 -11.49 -0.39
N GLU A 317 13.33 -11.56 0.82
CA GLU A 317 13.63 -10.36 1.62
C GLU A 317 14.61 -9.42 0.88
N TYR A 318 15.49 -9.99 0.05
CA TYR A 318 16.45 -9.27 -0.79
C TYR A 318 15.94 -8.98 -2.21
N ASN A 319 14.62 -9.02 -2.43
CA ASN A 319 13.99 -8.75 -3.73
C ASN A 319 14.48 -9.69 -4.86
N ALA A 320 14.84 -10.92 -4.50
CA ALA A 320 15.33 -11.89 -5.46
C ALA A 320 14.16 -12.53 -6.26
N ALA A 321 14.35 -12.71 -7.56
CA ALA A 321 13.47 -13.55 -8.37
C ALA A 321 13.98 -15.00 -8.36
N ILE A 322 13.09 -15.95 -8.05
CA ILE A 322 13.44 -17.37 -7.94
C ILE A 322 12.65 -18.16 -8.97
N THR A 323 13.36 -18.90 -9.81
CA THR A 323 12.78 -19.80 -10.80
C THR A 323 13.22 -21.23 -10.51
N VAL A 324 12.27 -22.17 -10.47
CA VAL A 324 12.60 -23.60 -10.49
C VAL A 324 12.88 -24.02 -11.94
N ILE A 325 14.05 -24.60 -12.21
CA ILE A 325 14.50 -25.07 -13.53
C ILE A 325 14.33 -26.59 -13.65
#